data_AF-T1HCA0-F1
#
_entry.id   AF-T1HCA0-F1
#
_cell.length_a   1.000
_cell.length_b   1.000
_cell.length_c   1.000
_cell.angle_alpha   90.00
_cell.angle_beta   90.00
_cell.angle_gamma   90.00
#
_symmetry.space_group_name_H-M   'P 1'
#
loop_
_entity.id
_entity.type
_entity.pdbx_description
1 polymer ?
#
loop_
_entity_poly.entity_id
_entity_poly.type
_entity_poly.pdbx_seq_one_letter_code
_entity_poly.pdbx_strand_id
1 'polypeptide(L)'
;MEELENKDWEEFSPDELRRVELMRLKTLHKGHDAMHTEMVIIFFVTIIVAQIGLVEWKRRYPKSYQLVTLAAMWIIPMCLSIKNQWWRFIFLWLVFSCITAFIVKKAIEKPISGNTPGLVYMWFLLIYQLSFLLGIIGYVLFLLFLIRIDMFLGIKSQTMLESAVLFGFYGLYYGVLGQDIAEISSDKMASHIGDCNSGLNQLVADAFFFAKNNRPCLFPEDQCPRGLPGF
;
A
#
# COMPACT_ATOMS: atom_id res chain seq x y z
N MET A 1 -31.73 16.70 -40.29
CA MET A 1 -32.67 16.58 -39.14
C MET A 1 -33.93 17.38 -39.40
N GLU A 2 -33.84 18.52 -40.09
CA GLU A 2 -34.99 19.34 -40.53
C GLU A 2 -36.02 18.59 -41.40
N GLU A 3 -35.59 17.67 -42.28
CA GLU A 3 -36.52 16.86 -43.10
C GLU A 3 -37.30 15.79 -42.31
N LEU A 4 -36.85 15.42 -41.09
CA LEU A 4 -37.49 14.40 -40.28
C LEU A 4 -38.46 14.97 -39.23
N GLU A 5 -38.39 16.28 -38.98
CA GLU A 5 -39.24 16.97 -38.00
C GLU A 5 -40.62 17.34 -38.57
N ASN A 6 -40.74 17.37 -39.90
CA ASN A 6 -41.95 17.81 -40.62
C ASN A 6 -42.81 16.65 -41.17
N LYS A 7 -42.58 15.41 -40.70
CA LYS A 7 -43.36 14.22 -41.08
C LYS A 7 -44.22 13.79 -39.90
N ASP A 8 -45.53 13.69 -40.10
CA ASP A 8 -46.50 13.31 -39.06
C ASP A 8 -46.14 11.95 -38.44
N TRP A 9 -46.20 11.83 -37.11
CA TRP A 9 -45.80 10.65 -36.32
C TRP A 9 -46.53 9.35 -36.71
N GLU A 10 -47.62 9.44 -37.47
CA GLU A 10 -48.45 8.31 -37.90
C GLU A 10 -47.95 7.61 -39.18
N GLU A 11 -46.97 8.15 -39.90
CA GLU A 11 -46.51 7.60 -41.19
C GLU A 11 -45.16 6.87 -41.12
N PHE A 12 -44.57 6.71 -39.93
CA PHE A 12 -43.31 5.99 -39.77
C PHE A 12 -43.53 4.47 -39.76
N SER A 13 -42.94 3.77 -40.73
CA SER A 13 -42.78 2.31 -40.65
C SER A 13 -41.98 1.92 -39.40
N PRO A 14 -42.25 0.79 -38.73
CA PRO A 14 -41.54 0.37 -37.50
C PRO A 14 -40.01 0.32 -37.65
N ASP A 15 -39.48 0.13 -38.86
CA ASP A 15 -38.05 0.18 -39.14
C ASP A 15 -37.49 1.61 -39.21
N GLU A 16 -38.28 2.57 -39.69
CA GLU A 16 -37.89 3.98 -39.74
C GLU A 16 -37.85 4.57 -38.33
N LEU A 17 -38.83 4.23 -37.49
CA LEU A 17 -38.86 4.63 -36.07
C LEU A 17 -37.62 4.12 -35.33
N ARG A 18 -37.24 2.85 -35.55
CA ARG A 18 -36.05 2.26 -34.94
C ARG A 18 -34.75 2.94 -35.40
N ARG A 19 -34.69 3.38 -36.66
CA ARG A 19 -33.54 4.13 -37.19
C ARG A 19 -33.44 5.53 -36.59
N VAL A 20 -34.56 6.23 -36.45
CA VAL A 20 -34.62 7.54 -35.80
C VAL A 20 -34.20 7.43 -34.34
N GLU A 21 -34.71 6.45 -33.60
CA GLU A 21 -34.33 6.21 -32.20
C GLU A 21 -32.84 5.86 -32.07
N LEU A 22 -32.32 5.02 -32.96
CA LEU A 22 -30.89 4.68 -32.98
C LEU A 22 -30.01 5.89 -33.32
N MET A 23 -30.45 6.79 -34.21
CA MET A 23 -29.76 8.05 -34.49
C MET A 23 -29.83 9.01 -33.30
N ARG A 24 -30.96 9.07 -32.60
CA ARG A 24 -31.12 9.85 -31.36
C ARG A 24 -30.22 9.33 -30.24
N LEU A 25 -30.16 8.01 -30.04
CA LEU A 25 -29.27 7.38 -29.06
C LEU A 25 -27.78 7.62 -29.41
N LYS A 26 -27.40 7.54 -30.69
CA LYS A 26 -26.03 7.82 -31.14
C LYS A 26 -25.64 9.28 -30.95
N THR A 27 -26.53 10.22 -31.20
CA THR A 27 -26.27 11.66 -31.01
C THR A 27 -26.16 12.01 -29.53
N LEU A 28 -26.99 11.40 -28.68
CA LEU A 28 -26.91 11.54 -27.22
C LEU A 28 -25.58 11.00 -26.67
N HIS A 29 -25.14 9.82 -27.12
CA HIS A 29 -23.85 9.25 -26.73
C HIS A 29 -22.67 10.04 -27.27
N LYS A 30 -22.71 10.56 -28.50
CA LYS A 30 -21.60 11.33 -29.07
C LYS A 30 -21.25 12.59 -28.26
N GLY A 31 -22.26 13.27 -27.70
CA GLY A 31 -22.03 14.42 -26.82
C GLY A 31 -21.46 14.02 -25.45
N HIS A 32 -21.95 12.90 -24.90
CA HIS A 32 -21.48 12.35 -23.63
C HIS A 32 -20.06 11.77 -23.73
N ASP A 33 -19.74 11.08 -24.82
CA ASP A 33 -18.43 10.48 -25.11
C ASP A 33 -17.35 11.54 -25.32
N ALA A 34 -17.71 12.67 -25.95
CA ALA A 34 -16.81 13.81 -26.10
C ALA A 34 -16.43 14.41 -24.73
N MET A 35 -17.40 14.56 -23.81
CA MET A 35 -17.13 15.03 -22.44
C MET A 35 -16.32 14.04 -21.62
N HIS A 36 -16.60 12.73 -21.72
CA HIS A 36 -15.79 11.71 -21.07
C HIS A 36 -14.36 11.70 -21.58
N THR A 37 -14.17 11.85 -22.88
CA THR A 37 -12.85 11.88 -23.50
C THR A 37 -12.01 13.04 -22.97
N GLU A 38 -12.60 14.22 -22.80
CA GLU A 38 -11.91 15.39 -22.25
C GLU A 38 -11.48 15.17 -20.79
N MET A 39 -12.38 14.69 -19.94
CA MET A 39 -12.07 14.38 -18.52
C MET A 39 -10.93 13.35 -18.42
N VAL A 40 -10.97 12.31 -19.26
CA VAL A 40 -9.97 11.24 -19.29
C VAL A 40 -8.60 11.78 -19.75
N ILE A 41 -8.55 12.62 -20.77
CA ILE A 41 -7.29 13.19 -21.26
C ILE A 41 -6.63 14.06 -20.18
N ILE A 42 -7.39 14.94 -19.53
CA ILE A 42 -6.85 15.80 -18.45
C ILE A 42 -6.37 14.92 -17.28
N PHE A 43 -7.12 13.88 -16.94
CA PHE A 43 -6.72 12.92 -15.91
C PHE A 43 -5.42 12.19 -16.26
N PHE A 44 -5.24 11.72 -17.49
CA PHE A 44 -3.99 11.08 -17.91
C PHE A 44 -2.81 12.05 -17.87
N VAL A 45 -2.98 13.27 -18.37
CA VAL A 45 -1.92 14.29 -18.36
C VAL A 45 -1.51 14.62 -16.92
N THR A 46 -2.48 14.85 -16.04
CA THR A 46 -2.20 15.14 -14.61
C THR A 46 -1.52 13.97 -13.91
N ILE A 47 -1.92 12.72 -14.17
CA ILE A 47 -1.21 11.54 -13.65
C ILE A 47 0.23 11.50 -14.15
N ILE A 48 0.46 11.66 -15.46
CA ILE A 48 1.82 11.58 -16.02
C ILE A 48 2.73 12.64 -15.38
N VAL A 49 2.25 13.88 -15.27
CA VAL A 49 3.01 14.96 -14.62
C VAL A 49 3.30 14.64 -13.15
N ALA A 50 2.29 14.14 -12.41
CA ALA A 50 2.47 13.74 -11.01
C ALA A 50 3.49 12.61 -10.86
N GLN A 51 3.45 11.59 -11.74
CA GLN A 51 4.40 10.48 -11.72
C GLN A 51 5.84 10.95 -11.98
N ILE A 52 6.04 11.82 -12.97
CA ILE A 52 7.37 12.41 -13.25
C ILE A 52 7.86 13.19 -12.02
N GLY A 53 6.99 14.01 -11.42
CA GLY A 53 7.32 14.78 -10.22
C GLY A 53 7.73 13.88 -9.03
N LEU A 54 6.99 12.80 -8.78
CA LEU A 54 7.31 11.85 -7.72
C LEU A 54 8.64 11.13 -7.94
N VAL A 55 8.90 10.68 -9.17
CA VAL A 55 10.17 9.98 -9.51
C VAL A 55 11.35 10.93 -9.37
N GLU A 56 11.25 12.16 -9.86
CA GLU A 56 12.33 13.14 -9.75
C GLU A 56 12.55 13.57 -8.28
N TRP A 57 11.47 13.70 -7.51
CA TRP A 57 11.57 14.00 -6.08
C TRP A 57 12.26 12.86 -5.31
N LYS A 58 11.90 11.60 -5.57
CA LYS A 58 12.56 10.42 -5.01
C LYS A 58 14.06 10.40 -5.35
N ARG A 59 14.43 10.80 -6.57
CA ARG A 59 15.82 10.85 -7.03
C ARG A 59 16.64 11.95 -6.34
N ARG A 60 16.06 13.14 -6.15
CA ARG A 60 16.77 14.28 -5.54
C ARG A 60 16.84 14.22 -4.02
N TYR A 61 15.75 13.82 -3.36
CA TYR A 61 15.63 13.87 -1.90
C TYR A 61 15.03 12.57 -1.35
N PRO A 62 15.77 11.44 -1.39
CA PRO A 62 15.24 10.14 -0.99
C PRO A 62 14.77 10.11 0.46
N LYS A 63 15.49 10.77 1.38
CA LYS A 63 15.12 10.82 2.82
C LYS A 63 13.83 11.62 3.06
N SER A 64 13.64 12.74 2.35
CA SER A 64 12.39 13.53 2.45
C SER A 64 11.23 12.76 1.83
N TYR A 65 11.44 12.15 0.67
CA TYR A 65 10.44 11.31 0.01
C TYR A 65 9.97 10.18 0.93
N GLN A 66 10.89 9.39 1.50
CA GLN A 66 10.56 8.30 2.41
C GLN A 66 9.77 8.76 3.64
N LEU A 67 10.15 9.89 4.26
CA LEU A 67 9.41 10.42 5.42
C LEU A 67 8.01 10.91 5.04
N VAL A 68 7.86 11.60 3.91
CA VAL A 68 6.55 12.10 3.48
C VAL A 68 5.66 10.95 3.03
N THR A 69 6.18 9.96 2.30
CA THR A 69 5.38 8.79 1.91
C THR A 69 4.97 7.96 3.12
N LEU A 70 5.87 7.78 4.11
CA LEU A 70 5.53 7.11 5.36
C LEU A 70 4.44 7.89 6.12
N ALA A 71 4.58 9.21 6.25
CA ALA A 71 3.59 10.05 6.91
C ALA A 71 2.24 10.04 6.18
N ALA A 72 2.26 10.14 4.84
CA ALA A 72 1.06 10.08 4.03
C ALA A 72 0.37 8.72 4.17
N MET A 73 1.12 7.62 4.06
CA MET A 73 0.57 6.27 4.21
C MET A 73 0.00 6.04 5.61
N TRP A 74 0.59 6.65 6.65
CA TRP A 74 0.10 6.57 8.03
C TRP A 74 -1.16 7.45 8.27
N ILE A 75 -1.18 8.69 7.75
CA ILE A 75 -2.22 9.69 8.03
C ILE A 75 -3.49 9.48 7.18
N ILE A 76 -3.36 9.09 5.90
CA ILE A 76 -4.50 8.97 4.99
C ILE A 76 -5.56 8.00 5.54
N PRO A 77 -5.22 6.77 5.97
CA PRO A 77 -6.19 5.82 6.52
C PRO A 77 -6.79 6.27 7.85
N MET A 78 -6.03 7.02 8.64
CA MET A 78 -6.52 7.62 9.89
C MET A 78 -7.57 8.70 9.63
N CYS A 79 -7.31 9.59 8.67
CA CYS A 79 -8.27 10.63 8.27
C CYS A 79 -9.59 10.00 7.78
N LEU A 80 -9.51 8.97 6.94
CA LEU A 80 -10.69 8.25 6.45
C LEU A 80 -11.46 7.56 7.59
N SER A 81 -10.75 6.95 8.54
CA SER A 81 -11.37 6.23 9.66
C SER A 81 -12.08 7.14 10.66
N ILE A 82 -11.55 8.35 10.88
CA ILE A 82 -12.20 9.38 11.70
C ILE A 82 -13.50 9.88 11.03
N LYS A 83 -13.46 10.13 9.72
CA LYS A 83 -14.64 10.56 8.95
C LYS A 83 -15.74 9.51 8.95
N ASN A 84 -15.38 8.22 8.93
CA ASN A 84 -16.34 7.11 8.94
C ASN A 84 -16.72 6.64 10.36
N GLN A 85 -16.21 7.29 11.44
CA GLN A 85 -16.48 6.94 12.85
C GLN A 85 -16.17 5.47 13.21
N TRP A 86 -15.10 4.92 12.64
CA TRP A 86 -14.68 3.53 12.89
C TRP A 86 -13.79 3.42 14.14
N TRP A 87 -14.41 3.43 15.31
CA TRP A 87 -13.73 3.38 16.61
C TRP A 87 -12.77 2.20 16.80
N ARG A 88 -13.09 1.03 16.23
CA ARG A 88 -12.23 -0.17 16.28
C ARG A 88 -10.89 0.05 15.56
N PHE A 89 -10.92 0.72 14.41
CA PHE A 89 -9.73 1.05 13.64
C PHE A 89 -8.86 2.04 14.41
N ILE A 90 -9.47 3.08 14.98
CA ILE A 90 -8.76 4.14 15.72
C ILE A 90 -8.03 3.54 16.93
N PHE A 91 -8.66 2.62 17.66
CA PHE A 91 -8.03 1.95 18.79
C PHE A 91 -6.81 1.12 18.36
N LEU A 92 -6.97 0.24 17.37
CA LEU A 92 -5.85 -0.59 16.86
C LEU A 92 -4.71 0.27 16.31
N TRP A 93 -5.05 1.33 15.58
CA TRP A 93 -4.10 2.27 15.03
C TRP A 93 -3.34 3.02 16.13
N LEU A 94 -4.01 3.43 17.21
CA LEU A 94 -3.37 4.13 18.33
C LEU A 94 -2.42 3.20 19.08
N VAL A 95 -2.83 1.96 19.34
CA VAL A 95 -1.97 0.93 19.95
C VAL A 95 -0.75 0.68 19.07
N PHE A 96 -0.96 0.46 17.77
CA PHE A 96 0.13 0.27 16.81
C PHE A 96 1.09 1.47 16.80
N SER A 97 0.55 2.69 16.76
CA SER A 97 1.33 3.93 16.74
C SER A 97 2.15 4.12 18.01
N CYS A 98 1.54 3.86 19.17
CA CYS A 98 2.19 3.95 20.47
C CYS A 98 3.35 2.95 20.59
N ILE A 99 3.10 1.67 20.23
CA ILE A 99 4.15 0.64 20.31
C ILE A 99 5.26 0.93 19.30
N THR A 100 4.92 1.36 18.08
CA THR A 100 5.92 1.70 17.07
C THR A 100 6.78 2.88 17.50
N ALA A 101 6.19 3.92 18.08
CA ALA A 101 6.94 5.05 18.64
C ALA A 101 7.85 4.61 19.80
N PHE A 102 7.38 3.70 20.67
CA PHE A 102 8.18 3.15 21.76
C PHE A 102 9.39 2.35 21.26
N ILE A 103 9.19 1.51 20.25
CA ILE A 103 10.24 0.69 19.63
C ILE A 103 11.26 1.58 18.93
N VAL A 104 10.82 2.58 18.15
CA VAL A 104 11.72 3.53 17.48
C VAL A 104 12.49 4.36 18.49
N LYS A 105 11.87 4.78 19.60
CA LYS A 105 12.56 5.51 20.66
C LYS A 105 13.67 4.65 21.29
N LYS A 106 13.36 3.38 21.61
CA LYS A 106 14.37 2.43 22.11
C LYS A 106 15.49 2.12 21.11
N ALA A 107 15.20 2.17 19.81
CA ALA A 107 16.22 1.97 18.77
C ALA A 107 17.18 3.17 18.63
N ILE A 108 16.80 4.36 19.10
CA ILE A 108 17.57 5.61 18.98
C ILE A 108 18.30 5.99 20.30
N GLU A 109 17.87 5.45 21.45
CA GLU A 109 18.49 5.73 22.74
C GLU A 109 19.96 5.23 22.82
N LYS A 110 20.87 6.13 23.24
CA LYS A 110 22.27 5.82 23.59
C LYS A 110 22.39 5.63 25.11
N PRO A 111 23.18 4.67 25.63
CA PRO A 111 23.87 3.56 24.95
C PRO A 111 22.91 2.41 24.63
N ILE A 112 23.10 1.76 23.48
CA ILE A 112 22.30 0.61 23.07
C ILE A 112 22.66 -0.56 24.00
N SER A 113 21.80 -0.85 24.97
CA SER A 113 21.97 -2.05 25.80
C SER A 113 21.92 -3.30 24.90
N GLY A 114 22.80 -4.27 25.13
CA GLY A 114 22.98 -5.43 24.24
C GLY A 114 21.73 -6.31 24.01
N ASN A 115 20.69 -6.15 24.82
CA ASN A 115 19.42 -6.89 24.71
C ASN A 115 18.34 -6.17 23.87
N THR A 116 18.58 -4.92 23.47
CA THR A 116 17.65 -4.08 22.71
C THR A 116 17.39 -4.55 21.27
N PRO A 117 18.39 -5.00 20.47
CA PRO A 117 18.14 -5.38 19.09
C PRO A 117 17.16 -6.56 18.99
N GLY A 118 17.29 -7.57 19.84
CA GLY A 118 16.40 -8.75 19.82
C GLY A 118 14.92 -8.41 20.01
N LEU A 119 14.60 -7.48 20.90
CA LEU A 119 13.22 -7.07 21.18
C LEU A 119 12.59 -6.32 20.00
N VAL A 120 13.37 -5.44 19.36
CA VAL A 120 12.95 -4.66 18.19
C VAL A 120 12.63 -5.60 17.03
N TYR A 121 13.54 -6.55 16.74
CA TYR A 121 13.32 -7.54 15.68
C TYR A 121 12.13 -8.46 15.97
N MET A 122 11.96 -8.91 17.22
CA MET A 122 10.83 -9.75 17.61
C MET A 122 9.48 -9.02 17.42
N TRP A 123 9.42 -7.72 17.71
CA TRP A 123 8.22 -6.92 17.50
C TRP A 123 7.89 -6.76 16.01
N PHE A 124 8.88 -6.42 15.17
CA PHE A 124 8.66 -6.33 13.72
C PHE A 124 8.21 -7.67 13.12
N LEU A 125 8.78 -8.78 13.59
CA LEU A 125 8.37 -10.12 13.17
C LEU A 125 6.93 -10.43 13.60
N LEU A 126 6.51 -10.01 14.79
CA LEU A 126 5.14 -10.17 15.27
C LEU A 126 4.15 -9.41 14.36
N ILE A 127 4.44 -8.16 14.02
CA ILE A 127 3.61 -7.36 13.10
C ILE A 127 3.54 -8.01 11.71
N TYR A 128 4.68 -8.50 11.19
CA TYR A 128 4.73 -9.23 9.94
C TYR A 128 3.84 -10.47 9.98
N GLN A 129 3.93 -11.28 11.03
CA GLN A 129 3.11 -12.49 11.21
C GLN A 129 1.62 -12.16 11.32
N LEU A 130 1.23 -11.16 12.13
CA LEU A 130 -0.17 -10.74 12.23
C LEU A 130 -0.73 -10.25 10.89
N SER A 131 0.05 -9.44 10.17
CA SER A 131 -0.34 -8.90 8.86
C SER A 131 -0.48 -10.00 7.81
N PHE A 132 0.44 -10.98 7.84
CA PHE A 132 0.40 -12.15 6.98
C PHE A 132 -0.82 -13.05 7.28
N LEU A 133 -1.12 -13.30 8.56
CA LEU A 133 -2.30 -14.06 8.97
C LEU A 133 -3.60 -13.37 8.55
N LEU A 134 -3.72 -12.06 8.81
CA LEU A 134 -4.87 -11.27 8.38
C LEU A 134 -5.02 -11.25 6.85
N GLY A 135 -3.91 -11.14 6.12
CA GLY A 135 -3.89 -11.21 4.66
C GLY A 135 -4.36 -12.57 4.13
N ILE A 136 -3.90 -13.67 4.73
CA ILE A 136 -4.37 -15.03 4.37
C ILE A 136 -5.86 -15.16 4.65
N ILE A 137 -6.33 -14.71 5.82
CA ILE A 137 -7.76 -14.78 6.17
C ILE A 137 -8.58 -13.98 5.15
N GLY A 138 -8.16 -12.76 4.81
CA GLY A 138 -8.82 -11.94 3.79
C GLY A 138 -8.83 -12.61 2.42
N TYR A 139 -7.71 -13.22 2.01
CA TYR A 139 -7.60 -13.95 0.75
C TYR A 139 -8.52 -15.17 0.70
N VAL A 140 -8.56 -15.98 1.77
CA VAL A 140 -9.46 -17.13 1.85
C VAL A 140 -10.92 -16.68 1.79
N LEU A 141 -11.31 -15.65 2.54
CA LEU A 141 -12.67 -15.09 2.48
C LEU A 141 -13.02 -14.56 1.09
N PHE A 142 -12.06 -13.94 0.40
CA PHE A 142 -12.25 -13.48 -0.98
C PHE A 142 -12.43 -14.64 -1.97
N LEU A 143 -11.64 -15.72 -1.84
CA LEU A 143 -11.83 -16.92 -2.65
C LEU A 143 -13.18 -17.59 -2.38
N LEU A 144 -13.61 -17.69 -1.12
CA LEU A 144 -14.93 -18.22 -0.76
C LEU A 144 -16.06 -17.37 -1.37
N PHE A 145 -15.87 -16.06 -1.47
CA PHE A 145 -16.79 -15.15 -2.15
C PHE A 145 -16.85 -15.40 -3.66
N LEU A 146 -15.70 -15.57 -4.32
CA LEU A 146 -15.65 -15.86 -5.76
C LEU A 146 -16.30 -17.20 -6.12
N ILE A 147 -16.16 -18.23 -5.28
CA ILE A 147 -16.78 -19.55 -5.48
C ILE A 147 -18.30 -19.50 -5.20
N ARG A 148 -18.82 -18.38 -4.71
CA ARG A 148 -20.24 -18.17 -4.34
C ARG A 148 -20.75 -19.12 -3.26
N ILE A 149 -19.88 -19.48 -2.32
CA ILE A 149 -20.22 -20.29 -1.14
C ILE A 149 -21.13 -19.50 -0.17
N ASP A 150 -21.18 -18.17 -0.28
CA ASP A 150 -22.12 -17.28 0.41
C ASP A 150 -23.59 -17.70 0.23
N MET A 151 -23.94 -18.21 -0.95
CA MET A 151 -25.29 -18.72 -1.24
C MET A 151 -25.63 -19.96 -0.41
N PHE A 152 -24.65 -20.83 -0.15
CA PHE A 152 -24.83 -22.05 0.64
C PHE A 152 -24.87 -21.78 2.15
N LEU A 153 -24.14 -20.76 2.63
CA LEU A 153 -24.16 -20.36 4.05
C LEU A 153 -25.31 -19.40 4.42
N GLY A 154 -26.10 -18.92 3.44
CA GLY A 154 -27.20 -17.99 3.69
C GLY A 154 -26.74 -16.61 4.20
N ILE A 155 -25.46 -16.28 4.05
CA ILE A 155 -24.89 -14.99 4.44
C ILE A 155 -25.08 -14.02 3.28
N LYS A 156 -25.43 -12.76 3.57
CA LYS A 156 -25.53 -11.71 2.56
C LYS A 156 -24.19 -11.56 1.83
N SER A 157 -24.17 -11.83 0.52
CA SER A 157 -23.00 -11.75 -0.37
C SER A 157 -22.17 -10.48 -0.16
N GLN A 158 -22.87 -9.35 -0.05
CA GLN A 158 -22.28 -8.03 0.18
C GLN A 158 -21.45 -7.97 1.47
N THR A 159 -21.93 -8.55 2.57
CA THR A 159 -21.24 -8.52 3.88
C THR A 159 -20.00 -9.40 3.88
N MET A 160 -20.00 -10.50 3.13
CA MET A 160 -18.83 -11.37 3.00
C MET A 160 -17.73 -10.69 2.16
N LEU A 161 -18.11 -10.01 1.07
CA LEU A 161 -17.18 -9.21 0.28
C LEU A 161 -16.59 -8.04 1.08
N GLU A 162 -17.45 -7.28 1.78
CA GLU A 162 -17.02 -6.16 2.62
C GLU A 162 -16.04 -6.62 3.71
N SER A 163 -16.29 -7.77 4.34
CA SER A 163 -15.36 -8.32 5.34
C SER A 163 -14.06 -8.85 4.71
N ALA A 164 -14.10 -9.54 3.58
CA ALA A 164 -12.91 -10.02 2.87
C ALA A 164 -11.99 -8.86 2.45
N VAL A 165 -12.56 -7.82 1.83
CA VAL A 165 -11.82 -6.61 1.43
C VAL A 165 -11.27 -5.89 2.65
N LEU A 166 -12.03 -5.81 3.73
CA LEU A 166 -11.59 -5.19 4.98
C LEU A 166 -10.37 -5.93 5.56
N PHE A 167 -10.43 -7.26 5.73
CA PHE A 167 -9.30 -8.05 6.23
C PHE A 167 -8.07 -7.97 5.32
N GLY A 168 -8.27 -8.04 4.00
CA GLY A 168 -7.20 -7.87 3.02
C GLY A 168 -6.55 -6.49 3.11
N PHE A 169 -7.36 -5.44 3.23
CA PHE A 169 -6.87 -4.07 3.40
C PHE A 169 -6.09 -3.91 4.71
N TYR A 170 -6.57 -4.44 5.83
CA TYR A 170 -5.85 -4.40 7.11
C TYR A 170 -4.52 -5.14 7.05
N GLY A 171 -4.50 -6.34 6.49
CA GLY A 171 -3.27 -7.13 6.35
C GLY A 171 -2.24 -6.42 5.47
N LEU A 172 -2.67 -5.88 4.32
CA LEU A 172 -1.78 -5.14 3.42
C LEU A 172 -1.30 -3.83 4.05
N TYR A 173 -2.18 -3.08 4.71
CA TYR A 173 -1.86 -1.79 5.32
C TYR A 173 -0.79 -1.94 6.40
N TYR A 174 -1.04 -2.77 7.41
CA TYR A 174 -0.07 -2.99 8.50
C TYR A 174 1.18 -3.74 8.02
N GLY A 175 1.07 -4.57 6.98
CA GLY A 175 2.20 -5.25 6.36
C GLY A 175 3.18 -4.28 5.69
N VAL A 176 2.69 -3.40 4.81
CA VAL A 176 3.53 -2.39 4.14
C VAL A 176 4.08 -1.39 5.16
N LEU A 177 3.23 -0.90 6.08
CA LEU A 177 3.65 0.04 7.11
C LEU A 177 4.73 -0.56 8.03
N GLY A 178 4.56 -1.81 8.46
CA GLY A 178 5.56 -2.52 9.26
C GLY A 178 6.89 -2.71 8.51
N GLN A 179 6.83 -2.98 7.21
CA GLN A 179 8.02 -3.08 6.36
C GLN A 179 8.79 -1.75 6.25
N ASP A 180 8.10 -0.64 5.97
CA ASP A 180 8.76 0.66 5.79
C ASP A 180 9.41 1.14 7.10
N ILE A 181 8.76 0.88 8.24
CA ILE A 181 9.30 1.23 9.55
C ILE A 181 10.48 0.33 9.92
N ALA A 182 10.44 -0.95 9.57
CA ALA A 182 11.57 -1.86 9.77
C ALA A 182 12.81 -1.40 8.97
N GLU A 183 12.63 -0.99 7.71
CA GLU A 183 13.71 -0.47 6.85
C GLU A 183 14.35 0.80 7.46
N ILE A 184 13.52 1.73 7.95
CA ILE A 184 14.02 2.95 8.60
C ILE A 184 14.73 2.63 9.93
N SER A 185 14.20 1.67 10.70
CA SER A 185 14.82 1.25 11.96
C SER A 185 16.16 0.58 11.72
N SER A 186 16.26 -0.30 10.71
CA SER A 186 17.52 -0.96 10.38
C SER A 186 18.57 0.02 9.87
N ASP A 187 18.19 0.97 9.02
CA ASP A 187 19.10 2.02 8.53
C ASP A 187 19.71 2.82 9.70
N LYS A 188 18.87 3.20 10.68
CA LYS A 188 19.31 3.96 11.86
C LYS A 188 20.21 3.11 12.76
N MET A 189 19.85 1.86 13.03
CA MET A 189 20.67 0.94 13.83
C MET A 189 22.02 0.65 13.18
N ALA A 190 22.06 0.45 11.85
CA ALA A 190 23.30 0.26 11.10
C ALA A 190 24.20 1.50 11.17
N SER A 191 23.63 2.71 11.05
CA SER A 191 24.39 3.96 11.19
C SER A 191 24.99 4.17 12.59
N HIS A 192 24.38 3.60 13.64
CA HIS A 192 24.91 3.63 15.00
C HIS A 192 26.02 2.61 15.25
N ILE A 193 25.98 1.47 14.56
CA ILE A 193 26.97 0.38 14.71
C ILE A 193 28.20 0.61 13.82
N GLY A 194 28.05 1.28 12.67
CA GLY A 194 29.15 1.63 11.77
C GLY A 194 30.26 2.49 12.41
N ASP A 195 29.96 3.18 13.52
CA ASP A 195 30.93 3.98 14.29
C ASP A 195 31.56 3.23 15.49
N CYS A 196 31.11 2.02 15.84
CA CYS A 196 31.60 1.27 17.01
C CYS A 196 31.57 -0.26 16.79
N ASN A 197 32.69 -0.82 16.31
CA ASN A 197 33.08 -2.24 16.44
C ASN A 197 32.11 -3.36 15.95
N SER A 198 32.28 -3.70 14.67
CA SER A 198 32.56 -5.05 14.13
C SER A 198 31.70 -6.26 14.53
N GLY A 199 30.85 -6.72 13.58
CA GLY A 199 30.82 -8.13 13.20
C GLY A 199 29.53 -8.91 13.47
N LEU A 200 29.18 -9.14 14.74
CA LEU A 200 28.26 -10.25 15.07
C LEU A 200 26.77 -9.90 14.94
N ASN A 201 26.38 -8.67 15.29
CA ASN A 201 24.98 -8.23 15.20
C ASN A 201 24.57 -7.78 13.78
N GLN A 202 25.57 -7.43 12.96
CA GLN A 202 25.38 -7.09 11.56
C GLN A 202 25.04 -8.34 10.74
N LEU A 203 25.66 -9.50 11.03
CA LEU A 203 25.37 -10.77 10.34
C LEU A 203 23.93 -11.24 10.49
N VAL A 204 23.29 -11.01 11.65
CA VAL A 204 21.89 -11.38 11.88
C VAL A 204 20.93 -10.42 11.14
N ALA A 205 21.25 -9.12 11.13
CA ALA A 205 20.50 -8.13 10.36
C ALA A 205 20.64 -8.38 8.85
N ASP A 206 21.85 -8.67 8.39
CA ASP A 206 22.18 -8.96 6.99
C ASP A 206 21.56 -10.29 6.54
N ALA A 207 21.54 -11.34 7.37
CA ALA A 207 20.86 -12.60 7.07
C ALA A 207 19.34 -12.43 6.89
N PHE A 208 18.72 -11.55 7.68
CA PHE A 208 17.30 -11.23 7.54
C PHE A 208 17.02 -10.37 6.29
N PHE A 209 17.94 -9.44 5.95
CA PHE A 209 17.89 -8.69 4.68
C PHE A 209 18.11 -9.60 3.45
N PHE A 210 18.96 -10.61 3.55
CA PHE A 210 19.25 -11.57 2.49
C PHE A 210 18.02 -12.38 2.10
N ALA A 211 17.22 -12.80 3.09
CA ALA A 211 15.96 -13.49 2.89
C ALA A 211 14.91 -12.66 2.14
N LYS A 212 15.06 -11.32 2.12
CA LYS A 212 14.08 -10.40 1.51
C LYS A 212 14.43 -9.94 0.09
N ASN A 213 15.72 -9.85 -0.27
CA ASN A 213 16.13 -9.08 -1.47
C ASN A 213 17.01 -9.80 -2.49
N ASN A 214 17.39 -11.07 -2.29
CA ASN A 214 18.14 -11.90 -3.26
C ASN A 214 19.25 -11.15 -4.04
N ARG A 215 19.97 -10.23 -3.38
CA ARG A 215 21.04 -9.44 -3.98
C ARG A 215 22.39 -10.07 -3.61
N PRO A 216 23.31 -10.29 -4.57
CA PRO A 216 24.62 -10.84 -4.26
C PRO A 216 25.40 -9.85 -3.39
N CYS A 217 26.15 -10.41 -2.43
CA CYS A 217 26.99 -9.66 -1.51
C CYS A 217 27.93 -8.73 -2.28
N LEU A 218 27.78 -7.43 -2.09
CA LEU A 218 28.87 -6.48 -2.31
C LEU A 218 29.38 -6.10 -0.92
N PHE A 219 30.12 -7.00 -0.28
CA PHE A 219 31.01 -6.57 0.79
C PHE A 219 32.17 -5.83 0.12
N PRO A 220 32.41 -4.54 0.40
CA PRO A 220 33.73 -3.99 0.14
C PRO A 220 34.73 -4.75 1.02
N GLU A 221 35.76 -5.30 0.41
CA GLU A 221 36.86 -6.07 1.05
C GLU A 221 37.63 -5.25 2.11
N ASP A 222 37.26 -3.99 2.32
CA ASP A 222 38.02 -3.00 3.07
C ASP A 222 37.71 -3.00 4.58
N GLN A 223 36.73 -3.80 5.04
CA GLN A 223 36.31 -3.88 6.45
C GLN A 223 36.76 -5.15 7.19
N CYS A 224 37.85 -5.77 6.73
CA CYS A 224 38.54 -6.78 7.53
C CYS A 224 39.44 -6.06 8.56
N PRO A 225 39.21 -6.18 9.88
CA PRO A 225 40.13 -5.63 10.86
C PRO A 225 41.47 -6.37 10.73
N ARG A 226 42.48 -5.68 10.17
CA ARG A 226 43.87 -6.08 10.28
C ARG A 226 44.26 -6.04 11.75
N GLY A 227 44.38 -7.21 12.37
CA GLY A 227 45.03 -7.37 13.66
C GLY A 227 44.30 -8.29 14.62
N LEU A 228 44.47 -9.60 14.43
CA LEU A 228 44.49 -10.54 15.55
C LEU A 228 45.85 -11.23 15.53
N PRO A 229 46.64 -11.17 16.62
CA PRO A 229 47.90 -11.90 16.70
C PRO A 229 47.59 -13.40 16.71
N GLY A 230 48.34 -14.14 15.90
CA GLY A 230 48.21 -15.59 15.81
C GLY A 230 48.44 -16.26 17.16
N PHE A 231 47.54 -17.18 17.48
CA PHE A 231 47.79 -18.41 18.22
C PHE A 231 46.78 -19.45 17.73
#